data_AF-A0A2N7B3K9-F1
#
_entry.id   AF-A0A2N7B3K9-F1
#
_cell.length_a   1.000
_cell.length_b   1.000
_cell.length_c   1.000
_cell.angle_alpha   90.00
_cell.angle_beta   90.00
_cell.angle_gamma   90.00
#
_symmetry.space_group_name_H-M   'P 1'
#
loop_
_entity.id
_entity.type
_entity.pdbx_description
1 polymer ?
#
loop_
_entity_poly.entity_id
_entity_poly.type
_entity_poly.pdbx_seq_one_letter_code
_entity_poly.pdbx_strand_id
1 'polypeptide(L)'
;MYTWVPFYQELTAKFLSYTGLELLAILKQLDIEGLTEKDSKGQIIDLTDIDPYSFLSYLNKYGDQRRILLLGQLKQLLALEATVPSDVDGLPNAAAQNVRLFGDLKDRKEGDIEKLRLLYEQVEQDTLTPALFREVLKIYKTAEAKLSEALFYHKPDRYLPINGQTKPWLAKRGLSSSYRTLEGYRSILESVKALDARPFYEISEAAYLENVASRKNMIRYFCVGTMFNDTRDEQLGQFIAESKWMNGYGEEDPDAFDLVKNIPVGSKLAAKVTFNPGNGTFGVGITD
;
A
#
# COMPACT_ATOMS: atom_id res chain seq x y z
N MET A 1 -5.08 -18.82 -1.30
CA MET A 1 -6.56 -18.90 -1.10
C MET A 1 -6.97 -17.48 -0.78
N TYR A 2 -8.11 -16.98 -1.26
CA TYR A 2 -8.47 -15.55 -1.10
C TYR A 2 -9.60 -15.40 -0.07
N THR A 3 -9.35 -15.80 1.18
CA THR A 3 -10.41 -15.91 2.20
C THR A 3 -10.97 -14.56 2.65
N TRP A 4 -10.23 -13.48 2.44
CA TRP A 4 -10.71 -12.13 2.70
C TRP A 4 -11.82 -11.70 1.74
N VAL A 5 -11.92 -12.26 0.53
CA VAL A 5 -12.91 -11.84 -0.47
C VAL A 5 -14.36 -12.02 0.02
N PRO A 6 -14.82 -13.22 0.44
CA PRO A 6 -16.17 -13.37 0.97
C PRO A 6 -16.41 -12.56 2.25
N PHE A 7 -15.38 -12.35 3.08
CA PHE A 7 -15.48 -11.49 4.25
C PHE A 7 -15.73 -10.03 3.88
N TYR A 8 -14.96 -9.50 2.92
CA TYR A 8 -15.13 -8.12 2.45
C TYR A 8 -16.47 -7.95 1.74
N GLN A 9 -16.96 -8.94 1.00
CA GLN A 9 -18.29 -8.90 0.39
C GLN A 9 -19.42 -8.70 1.42
N GLU A 10 -19.37 -9.42 2.54
CA GLU A 10 -20.35 -9.23 3.62
C GLU A 10 -20.12 -7.91 4.36
N LEU A 11 -18.87 -7.59 4.69
CA LEU A 11 -18.49 -6.37 5.40
C LEU A 11 -18.95 -5.11 4.66
N THR A 12 -18.73 -5.07 3.35
CA THR A 12 -19.03 -3.88 2.54
C THR A 12 -20.52 -3.71 2.32
N ALA A 13 -21.24 -4.80 2.06
CA ALA A 13 -22.71 -4.77 2.03
C ALA A 13 -23.29 -4.24 3.36
N LYS A 14 -22.70 -4.64 4.49
CA LYS A 14 -23.13 -4.21 5.83
C LYS A 14 -22.92 -2.72 6.06
N PHE A 15 -21.86 -2.11 5.54
CA PHE A 15 -21.59 -0.68 5.73
C PHE A 15 -22.62 0.27 5.10
N LEU A 16 -23.47 -0.19 4.18
CA LEU A 16 -24.58 0.62 3.66
C LEU A 16 -25.54 1.10 4.75
N SER A 17 -25.69 0.34 5.85
CA SER A 17 -26.59 0.70 6.94
C SER A 17 -25.95 1.55 8.04
N TYR A 18 -24.70 2.00 7.85
CA TYR A 18 -23.94 2.72 8.88
C TYR A 18 -23.69 4.16 8.49
N THR A 19 -23.94 5.06 9.44
CA THR A 19 -23.54 6.47 9.36
C THR A 19 -22.03 6.62 9.59
N GLY A 20 -21.47 7.76 9.20
CA GLY A 20 -20.04 8.02 9.45
C GLY A 20 -19.68 8.06 10.94
N LEU A 21 -20.59 8.51 11.80
CA LEU A 21 -20.38 8.48 13.25
C LEU A 21 -20.30 7.05 13.79
N GLU A 22 -21.14 6.15 13.31
CA GLU A 22 -21.11 4.74 13.71
C GLU A 22 -19.85 4.04 13.18
N LEU A 23 -19.46 4.31 11.94
CA LEU A 23 -18.19 3.84 11.37
C LEU A 23 -16.98 4.35 12.19
N LEU A 24 -16.99 5.61 12.61
CA LEU A 24 -15.95 6.15 13.49
C LEU A 24 -15.93 5.48 14.86
N ALA A 25 -17.10 5.22 15.44
CA ALA A 25 -17.19 4.51 16.72
C ALA A 25 -16.61 3.09 16.61
N ILE A 26 -16.82 2.40 15.48
CA ILE A 26 -16.20 1.10 15.22
C ILE A 26 -14.68 1.24 15.13
N LEU A 27 -14.14 2.20 14.36
CA LEU A 27 -12.68 2.40 14.26
C LEU A 27 -12.06 2.70 15.64
N LYS A 28 -12.75 3.46 16.50
CA LYS A 28 -12.32 3.72 17.88
C LYS A 28 -12.30 2.45 18.73
N GLN A 29 -13.32 1.59 18.61
CA GLN A 29 -13.36 0.29 19.32
C GLN A 29 -12.26 -0.68 18.84
N LEU A 30 -11.82 -0.56 17.59
CA LEU A 30 -10.72 -1.32 17.01
C LEU A 30 -9.33 -0.76 17.34
N ASP A 31 -9.24 0.29 18.16
CA ASP A 31 -7.99 0.98 18.49
C ASP A 31 -7.20 1.43 17.25
N ILE A 32 -7.93 2.00 16.28
CA ILE A 32 -7.34 2.55 15.06
C ILE A 32 -6.78 3.94 15.35
N GLU A 33 -5.48 4.08 15.10
CA GLU A 33 -4.77 5.35 15.29
C GLU A 33 -5.06 6.37 14.17
N GLY A 34 -4.86 7.66 14.45
CA GLY A 34 -4.90 8.73 13.44
C GLY A 34 -6.31 9.10 12.98
N LEU A 35 -7.30 9.00 13.87
CA LEU A 35 -8.69 9.45 13.66
C LEU A 35 -8.86 10.94 13.98
N THR A 36 -7.95 11.76 13.47
CA THR A 36 -7.91 13.21 13.70
C THR A 36 -7.80 13.98 12.38
N GLU A 37 -8.17 15.26 12.42
CA GLU A 37 -8.06 16.17 11.30
C GLU A 37 -7.65 17.58 11.73
N LYS A 38 -7.24 18.40 10.76
CA LYS A 38 -6.93 19.82 10.99
C LYS A 38 -8.16 20.69 10.73
N ASP A 39 -8.55 21.50 11.72
CA ASP A 39 -9.60 22.51 11.57
C ASP A 39 -9.14 23.70 10.70
N SER A 40 -10.04 24.66 10.47
CA SER A 40 -9.77 25.88 9.70
C SER A 40 -8.66 26.77 10.28
N LYS A 41 -8.30 26.59 11.55
CA LYS A 41 -7.19 27.27 12.24
C LYS A 41 -5.91 26.42 12.28
N GLY A 42 -5.93 25.23 11.69
CA GLY A 42 -4.82 24.28 11.68
C GLY A 42 -4.64 23.48 12.98
N GLN A 43 -5.59 23.57 13.91
CA GLN A 43 -5.58 22.81 15.16
C GLN A 43 -6.00 21.36 14.89
N ILE A 44 -5.39 20.43 15.62
CA ILE A 44 -5.74 19.01 15.54
C ILE A 44 -7.00 18.79 16.37
N ILE A 45 -8.04 18.26 15.74
CA ILE A 45 -9.31 17.87 16.35
C ILE A 45 -9.64 16.41 16.00
N ASP A 46 -10.55 15.81 16.74
CA ASP A 46 -11.10 14.49 16.39
C ASP A 46 -11.86 14.56 15.06
N LEU A 47 -11.75 13.49 14.27
CA LEU A 47 -12.57 13.32 13.09
C LEU A 47 -14.03 13.17 13.52
N THR A 48 -14.92 13.97 12.93
CA THR A 48 -16.36 13.95 13.25
C THR A 48 -17.19 13.21 12.22
N ASP A 49 -16.60 12.89 11.05
CA ASP A 49 -17.31 12.16 10.01
C ASP A 49 -16.36 11.34 9.11
N ILE A 50 -16.87 10.23 8.54
CA ILE A 50 -16.10 9.36 7.64
C ILE A 50 -16.98 8.65 6.60
N ASP A 51 -16.47 8.43 5.40
CA ASP A 51 -17.08 7.56 4.40
C ASP A 51 -16.59 6.09 4.50
N PRO A 52 -17.35 5.11 3.97
CA PRO A 52 -16.95 3.70 4.02
C PRO A 52 -15.61 3.38 3.32
N TYR A 53 -15.21 4.08 2.26
CA TYR A 53 -13.93 3.81 1.59
C TYR A 53 -12.74 4.26 2.43
N SER A 54 -12.88 5.40 3.12
CA SER A 54 -11.86 5.84 4.09
C SER A 54 -11.78 4.87 5.26
N PHE A 55 -12.90 4.33 5.76
CA PHE A 55 -12.90 3.25 6.75
C PHE A 55 -12.08 2.04 6.28
N LEU A 56 -12.37 1.53 5.08
CA LEU A 56 -11.64 0.38 4.50
C LEU A 56 -10.14 0.69 4.34
N SER A 57 -9.80 1.94 4.01
CA SER A 57 -8.40 2.37 3.95
C SER A 57 -7.73 2.38 5.33
N TYR A 58 -8.43 2.76 6.41
CA TYR A 58 -7.91 2.68 7.77
C TYR A 58 -7.63 1.24 8.21
N LEU A 59 -8.50 0.31 7.81
CA LEU A 59 -8.31 -1.12 8.05
C LEU A 59 -7.07 -1.66 7.30
N ASN A 60 -6.87 -1.20 6.07
CA ASN A 60 -5.84 -1.71 5.15
C ASN A 60 -4.48 -0.99 5.24
N LYS A 61 -4.24 -0.10 6.20
CA LYS A 61 -2.94 0.60 6.33
C LYS A 61 -1.87 -0.17 7.12
N TYR A 62 -2.22 -1.33 7.66
CA TYR A 62 -1.38 -2.14 8.54
C TYR A 62 -0.84 -3.39 7.83
N GLY A 63 0.17 -4.04 8.42
CA GLY A 63 0.66 -5.32 7.94
C GLY A 63 -0.34 -6.47 8.16
N ASP A 64 -0.13 -7.58 7.44
CA ASP A 64 -1.07 -8.68 7.28
C ASP A 64 -1.60 -9.24 8.60
N GLN A 65 -0.71 -9.47 9.58
CA GLN A 65 -1.10 -9.97 10.90
C GLN A 65 -2.08 -9.02 11.62
N ARG A 66 -1.82 -7.71 11.60
CA ARG A 66 -2.72 -6.72 12.22
C ARG A 66 -4.02 -6.59 11.43
N ARG A 67 -3.98 -6.69 10.08
CA ARG A 67 -5.20 -6.71 9.26
C ARG A 67 -6.10 -7.89 9.62
N ILE A 68 -5.56 -9.11 9.67
CA ILE A 68 -6.32 -10.32 10.02
C ILE A 68 -6.91 -10.21 11.44
N LEU A 69 -6.14 -9.71 12.41
CA LEU A 69 -6.64 -9.46 13.77
C LEU A 69 -7.84 -8.49 13.78
N LEU A 70 -7.72 -7.36 13.08
CA LEU A 70 -8.78 -6.36 12.97
C LEU A 70 -10.04 -6.93 12.29
N LEU A 71 -9.89 -7.77 11.27
CA LEU A 71 -11.00 -8.47 10.62
C LEU A 71 -11.70 -9.44 11.59
N GLY A 72 -10.93 -10.15 12.42
CA GLY A 72 -11.48 -10.99 13.49
C GLY A 72 -12.30 -10.20 14.51
N GLN A 73 -11.81 -9.02 14.93
CA GLN A 73 -12.54 -8.12 15.83
C GLN A 73 -13.80 -7.56 15.15
N LEU A 74 -13.72 -7.16 13.89
CA LEU A 74 -14.85 -6.68 13.10
C LEU A 74 -15.95 -7.74 12.97
N LYS A 75 -15.59 -9.00 12.77
CA LYS A 75 -16.57 -10.11 12.77
C LYS A 75 -17.42 -10.10 14.03
N GLN A 76 -16.80 -9.93 15.19
CA GLN A 76 -17.49 -9.91 16.49
C GLN A 76 -18.32 -8.64 16.65
N LEU A 77 -17.73 -7.47 16.42
CA LEU A 77 -18.39 -6.17 16.60
C LEU A 77 -19.62 -6.02 15.71
N LEU A 78 -19.55 -6.54 14.48
CA LEU A 78 -20.62 -6.42 13.51
C LEU A 78 -21.49 -7.66 13.43
N ALA A 79 -21.19 -8.75 14.15
CA ALA A 79 -21.84 -10.05 13.97
C ALA A 79 -21.90 -10.45 12.49
N LEU A 80 -20.73 -10.57 11.86
CA LEU A 80 -20.61 -11.09 10.48
C LEU A 80 -20.67 -12.62 10.50
N GLU A 81 -21.24 -13.22 9.47
CA GLU A 81 -21.32 -14.68 9.30
C GLU A 81 -20.04 -15.25 8.67
N ALA A 82 -19.43 -14.52 7.74
CA ALA A 82 -18.21 -14.90 7.03
C ALA A 82 -17.08 -15.30 7.98
N THR A 83 -16.34 -16.33 7.61
CA THR A 83 -15.19 -16.82 8.40
C THR A 83 -14.12 -15.74 8.50
N VAL A 84 -13.44 -15.68 9.66
CA VAL A 84 -12.28 -14.78 9.81
C VAL A 84 -11.24 -15.15 8.75
N PRO A 85 -10.79 -14.19 7.93
CA PRO A 85 -9.81 -14.49 6.89
C PRO A 85 -8.49 -15.00 7.46
N SER A 86 -7.90 -16.00 6.80
CA SER A 86 -6.55 -16.49 7.09
C SER A 86 -5.47 -15.78 6.26
N ASP A 87 -5.88 -14.98 5.28
CA ASP A 87 -5.01 -14.29 4.33
C ASP A 87 -5.57 -12.92 3.95
N VAL A 88 -4.70 -12.09 3.36
CA VAL A 88 -5.02 -10.80 2.74
C VAL A 88 -4.31 -10.70 1.39
N ASP A 89 -4.17 -11.83 0.70
CA ASP A 89 -3.38 -11.96 -0.52
C ASP A 89 -4.02 -11.17 -1.67
N GLY A 90 -3.20 -10.37 -2.36
CA GLY A 90 -3.69 -9.49 -3.42
C GLY A 90 -4.47 -8.26 -2.94
N LEU A 91 -4.71 -8.09 -1.64
CA LEU A 91 -5.36 -6.90 -1.06
C LEU A 91 -4.35 -5.76 -0.84
N PRO A 92 -4.47 -4.62 -1.56
CA PRO A 92 -3.53 -3.51 -1.43
C PRO A 92 -3.43 -2.96 0.00
N ASN A 93 -2.23 -2.48 0.34
CA ASN A 93 -2.01 -1.70 1.55
C ASN A 93 -2.26 -0.22 1.27
N ALA A 94 -3.05 0.42 2.13
CA ALA A 94 -3.26 1.85 2.08
C ALA A 94 -2.03 2.61 2.61
N ALA A 95 -1.70 3.74 1.97
CA ALA A 95 -0.64 4.61 2.47
C ALA A 95 -1.03 5.24 3.82
N ALA A 96 -0.32 4.91 4.90
CA ALA A 96 -0.62 5.40 6.25
C ALA A 96 -0.58 6.94 6.38
N GLN A 97 0.17 7.62 5.52
CA GLN A 97 0.26 9.09 5.46
C GLN A 97 -0.93 9.74 4.72
N ASN A 98 -1.69 8.96 3.94
CA ASN A 98 -2.81 9.46 3.13
C ASN A 98 -3.93 8.42 3.08
N VAL A 99 -4.50 8.12 4.26
CA VAL A 99 -5.49 7.05 4.43
C VAL A 99 -6.85 7.44 3.87
N ARG A 100 -7.28 8.69 4.06
CA ARG A 100 -8.61 9.19 3.70
C ARG A 100 -8.74 9.51 2.20
N LEU A 101 -9.97 9.45 1.70
CA LEU A 101 -10.36 9.90 0.35
C LEU A 101 -10.82 11.37 0.34
N PHE A 102 -10.60 12.11 1.43
CA PHE A 102 -11.01 13.49 1.56
C PHE A 102 -9.99 14.30 2.36
N GLY A 103 -10.05 15.62 2.22
CA GLY A 103 -9.19 16.58 2.92
C GLY A 103 -9.49 16.71 4.42
N ASP A 104 -8.56 17.34 5.14
CA ASP A 104 -8.86 17.87 6.48
C ASP A 104 -9.94 18.96 6.37
N LEU A 105 -10.63 19.29 7.46
CA LEU A 105 -11.70 20.30 7.50
C LEU A 105 -11.31 21.64 6.84
N LYS A 106 -10.05 22.07 6.98
CA LYS A 106 -9.54 23.28 6.30
C LYS A 106 -9.48 23.20 4.78
N ASP A 107 -9.33 22.00 4.21
CA ASP A 107 -9.13 21.76 2.77
C ASP A 107 -10.37 21.09 2.12
N ARG A 108 -11.24 20.50 2.94
CA ARG A 108 -12.43 19.73 2.54
C ARG A 108 -13.53 20.67 2.07
N LYS A 109 -14.14 20.36 0.92
CA LYS A 109 -15.31 21.09 0.43
C LYS A 109 -16.58 20.48 1.03
N GLU A 110 -17.61 21.31 1.12
CA GLU A 110 -18.94 20.85 1.51
C GLU A 110 -19.43 19.75 0.54
N GLY A 111 -20.05 18.71 1.10
CA GLY A 111 -20.56 17.58 0.32
C GLY A 111 -19.50 16.56 -0.13
N ASP A 112 -18.22 16.69 0.22
CA ASP A 112 -17.20 15.75 -0.27
C ASP A 112 -17.38 14.33 0.30
N ILE A 113 -17.70 14.21 1.59
CA ILE A 113 -17.95 12.90 2.22
C ILE A 113 -19.27 12.31 1.70
N GLU A 114 -20.28 13.15 1.48
CA GLU A 114 -21.58 12.78 0.91
C GLU A 114 -21.43 12.22 -0.51
N LYS A 115 -20.57 12.83 -1.35
CA LYS A 115 -20.25 12.29 -2.69
C LYS A 115 -19.60 10.91 -2.60
N LEU A 116 -18.73 10.68 -1.62
CA LEU A 116 -18.09 9.37 -1.41
C LEU A 116 -19.09 8.30 -0.91
N ARG A 117 -20.05 8.69 -0.07
CA ARG A 117 -21.16 7.81 0.34
C ARG A 117 -22.08 7.47 -0.82
N LEU A 118 -22.48 8.48 -1.60
CA LEU A 118 -23.30 8.26 -2.80
C LEU A 118 -22.56 7.38 -3.82
N LEU A 119 -21.23 7.52 -3.93
CA LEU A 119 -20.41 6.61 -4.73
C LEU A 119 -20.50 5.18 -4.20
N TYR A 120 -20.39 5.01 -2.88
CA TYR A 120 -20.50 3.70 -2.24
C TYR A 120 -21.85 3.04 -2.54
N GLU A 121 -22.95 3.75 -2.32
CA GLU A 121 -24.31 3.30 -2.63
C GLU A 121 -24.47 2.91 -4.12
N GLN A 122 -24.03 3.76 -5.05
CA GLN A 122 -24.16 3.47 -6.48
C GLN A 122 -23.27 2.33 -6.96
N VAL A 123 -22.14 2.08 -6.29
CA VAL A 123 -21.29 0.92 -6.58
C VAL A 123 -21.94 -0.37 -6.07
N GLU A 124 -22.52 -0.35 -4.89
CA GLU A 124 -23.21 -1.52 -4.33
C GLU A 124 -24.46 -1.89 -5.15
N GLN A 125 -25.16 -0.90 -5.71
CA GLN A 125 -26.36 -1.08 -6.53
C GLN A 125 -26.10 -1.23 -8.04
N ASP A 126 -24.84 -1.21 -8.48
CA ASP A 126 -24.45 -1.22 -9.90
C ASP A 126 -25.02 -0.06 -10.74
N THR A 127 -25.31 1.08 -10.11
CA THR A 127 -25.88 2.28 -10.74
C THR A 127 -24.88 3.41 -10.94
N LEU A 128 -23.58 3.16 -10.73
CA LEU A 128 -22.51 4.17 -10.81
C LEU A 128 -22.55 4.98 -12.12
N THR A 129 -22.79 6.28 -11.96
CA THR A 129 -22.87 7.24 -13.07
C THR A 129 -21.51 7.88 -13.42
N PRO A 130 -21.27 8.22 -14.70
CA PRO A 130 -20.06 8.94 -15.12
C PRO A 130 -19.94 10.33 -14.50
N ALA A 131 -21.07 11.00 -14.23
CA ALA A 131 -21.12 12.31 -13.60
C ALA A 131 -20.58 12.25 -12.16
N LEU A 132 -21.10 11.33 -11.34
CA LEU A 132 -20.63 11.17 -9.96
C LEU A 132 -19.16 10.76 -9.90
N PHE A 133 -18.74 9.82 -10.75
CA PHE A 133 -17.34 9.39 -10.81
C PHE A 133 -16.39 10.56 -11.09
N ARG A 134 -16.77 11.46 -12.00
CA ARG A 134 -16.02 12.68 -12.30
C ARG A 134 -15.96 13.65 -11.12
N GLU A 135 -17.07 13.83 -10.40
CA GLU A 135 -17.10 14.69 -9.22
C GLU A 135 -16.25 14.14 -8.08
N VAL A 136 -16.24 12.82 -7.86
CA VAL A 136 -15.38 12.18 -6.85
C VAL A 136 -13.89 12.35 -7.18
N LEU A 137 -13.49 12.25 -8.45
CA LEU A 137 -12.10 12.50 -8.86
C LEU A 137 -11.62 13.95 -8.64
N LYS A 138 -12.54 14.89 -8.35
CA LYS A 138 -12.18 16.28 -7.99
C LYS A 138 -11.97 16.47 -6.49
N ILE A 139 -12.33 15.48 -5.65
CA ILE A 139 -12.16 15.57 -4.20
C ILE A 139 -10.66 15.60 -3.88
N TYR A 140 -10.26 16.54 -3.03
CA TYR A 140 -8.87 16.67 -2.60
C TYR A 140 -8.40 15.36 -1.93
N LYS A 141 -7.20 14.89 -2.31
CA LYS A 141 -6.61 13.58 -1.95
C LYS A 141 -7.21 12.34 -2.63
N THR A 142 -8.19 12.47 -3.52
CA THR A 142 -8.77 11.36 -4.30
C THR A 142 -8.35 11.41 -5.76
N ALA A 143 -7.14 10.91 -6.02
CA ALA A 143 -6.64 10.66 -7.37
C ALA A 143 -7.04 9.26 -7.87
N GLU A 144 -6.78 8.96 -9.15
CA GLU A 144 -7.19 7.71 -9.81
C GLU A 144 -6.75 6.45 -9.07
N ALA A 145 -5.47 6.36 -8.70
CA ALA A 145 -4.95 5.20 -7.98
C ALA A 145 -5.70 4.97 -6.66
N LYS A 146 -5.99 6.05 -5.92
CA LYS A 146 -6.72 5.99 -4.65
C LYS A 146 -8.17 5.55 -4.86
N LEU A 147 -8.83 6.08 -5.89
CA LEU A 147 -10.22 5.74 -6.20
C LEU A 147 -10.34 4.29 -6.69
N SER A 148 -9.45 3.80 -7.55
CA SER A 148 -9.48 2.39 -8.00
C SER A 148 -9.17 1.41 -6.87
N GLU A 149 -8.25 1.74 -5.95
CA GLU A 149 -8.02 0.95 -4.74
C GLU A 149 -9.27 0.90 -3.84
N ALA A 150 -9.92 2.04 -3.63
CA ALA A 150 -11.16 2.11 -2.86
C ALA A 150 -12.28 1.25 -3.46
N LEU A 151 -12.47 1.34 -4.78
CA LEU A 151 -13.43 0.50 -5.51
C LEU A 151 -13.06 -1.00 -5.43
N PHE A 152 -11.77 -1.32 -5.49
CA PHE A 152 -11.29 -2.69 -5.33
C PHE A 152 -11.54 -3.25 -3.93
N TYR A 153 -11.31 -2.47 -2.86
CA TYR A 153 -11.67 -2.90 -1.51
C TYR A 153 -13.16 -3.22 -1.39
N HIS A 154 -14.02 -2.49 -2.11
CA HIS A 154 -15.46 -2.66 -2.05
C HIS A 154 -15.95 -3.88 -2.86
N LYS A 155 -15.57 -3.98 -4.14
CA LYS A 155 -15.99 -5.06 -5.06
C LYS A 155 -14.77 -5.62 -5.83
N PRO A 156 -13.96 -6.48 -5.19
CA PRO A 156 -12.69 -6.97 -5.74
C PRO A 156 -12.84 -7.93 -6.93
N ASP A 157 -14.05 -8.40 -7.20
CA ASP A 157 -14.44 -9.19 -8.37
C ASP A 157 -14.75 -8.30 -9.60
N ARG A 158 -15.09 -7.02 -9.37
CA ARG A 158 -15.53 -6.09 -10.43
C ARG A 158 -14.52 -5.02 -10.80
N TYR A 159 -13.63 -4.67 -9.90
CA TYR A 159 -12.65 -3.60 -10.09
C TYR A 159 -11.23 -4.15 -9.96
N LEU A 160 -10.26 -3.49 -10.59
CA LEU A 160 -8.84 -3.77 -10.43
C LEU A 160 -8.19 -2.48 -9.90
N PRO A 161 -7.39 -2.52 -8.83
CA PRO A 161 -6.71 -1.31 -8.37
C PRO A 161 -5.69 -0.90 -9.43
N ILE A 162 -5.63 0.36 -9.84
CA ILE A 162 -4.66 0.87 -10.81
C ILE A 162 -3.57 1.63 -10.06
N ASN A 163 -2.69 0.87 -9.41
CA ASN A 163 -1.73 1.38 -8.43
C ASN A 163 -0.29 0.99 -8.76
N GLY A 164 0.63 1.18 -7.80
CA GLY A 164 2.05 0.88 -8.00
C GLY A 164 2.35 -0.59 -8.34
N GLN A 165 1.46 -1.53 -7.99
CA GLN A 165 1.65 -2.94 -8.30
C GLN A 165 1.13 -3.32 -9.68
N THR A 166 -0.08 -2.88 -10.01
CA THR A 166 -0.75 -3.26 -11.27
C THR A 166 -0.33 -2.40 -12.46
N LYS A 167 0.09 -1.13 -12.26
CA LYS A 167 0.56 -0.27 -13.36
C LYS A 167 1.72 -0.89 -14.16
N PRO A 168 2.82 -1.38 -13.54
CA PRO A 168 3.87 -2.08 -14.27
C PRO A 168 3.39 -3.36 -14.95
N TRP A 169 2.50 -4.10 -14.28
CA TRP A 169 1.94 -5.35 -14.81
C TRP A 169 1.12 -5.13 -16.09
N LEU A 170 0.29 -4.07 -16.11
CA LEU A 170 -0.47 -3.61 -17.28
C LEU A 170 0.45 -3.18 -18.41
N ALA A 171 1.47 -2.37 -18.10
CA ALA A 171 2.42 -1.85 -19.09
C ALA A 171 3.17 -2.97 -19.82
N LYS A 172 3.63 -4.00 -19.11
CA LYS A 172 4.29 -5.18 -19.72
C LYS A 172 3.38 -5.97 -20.67
N ARG A 173 2.08 -5.80 -20.55
CA ARG A 173 1.05 -6.44 -21.37
C ARG A 173 0.48 -5.51 -22.45
N GLY A 174 1.08 -4.32 -22.63
CA GLY A 174 0.63 -3.34 -23.61
C GLY A 174 -0.73 -2.70 -23.26
N LEU A 175 -1.18 -2.79 -22.01
CA LEU A 175 -2.46 -2.24 -21.57
C LEU A 175 -2.31 -0.83 -20.98
N SER A 176 -3.33 0.00 -21.17
CA SER A 176 -3.39 1.31 -20.53
C SER A 176 -3.57 1.18 -19.02
N SER A 177 -2.97 2.10 -18.27
CA SER A 177 -3.16 2.26 -16.83
C SER A 177 -3.55 3.68 -16.43
N SER A 178 -3.95 4.51 -17.41
CA SER A 178 -4.37 5.89 -17.21
C SER A 178 -5.82 6.04 -17.64
N TYR A 179 -6.62 6.68 -16.79
CA TYR A 179 -8.02 6.99 -17.05
C TYR A 179 -8.39 8.29 -16.35
N ARG A 180 -9.40 9.00 -16.88
CA ARG A 180 -9.97 10.22 -16.24
C ARG A 180 -11.49 10.19 -16.18
N THR A 181 -12.10 9.13 -16.71
CA THR A 181 -13.54 8.94 -16.79
C THR A 181 -13.89 7.51 -16.38
N LEU A 182 -15.16 7.29 -16.06
CA LEU A 182 -15.67 5.97 -15.71
C LEU A 182 -15.55 5.00 -16.89
N GLU A 183 -15.83 5.48 -18.11
CA GLU A 183 -15.73 4.70 -19.35
C GLU A 183 -14.27 4.31 -19.64
N GLY A 184 -13.33 5.24 -19.43
CA GLY A 184 -11.91 4.96 -19.57
C GLY A 184 -11.44 3.90 -18.58
N TYR A 185 -11.91 3.97 -17.33
CA TYR A 185 -11.62 2.95 -16.33
C TYR A 185 -12.22 1.58 -16.70
N ARG A 186 -13.51 1.53 -17.07
CA ARG A 186 -14.18 0.31 -17.53
C ARG A 186 -13.49 -0.33 -18.74
N SER A 187 -13.04 0.48 -19.71
CA SER A 187 -12.29 -0.01 -20.88
C SER A 187 -10.99 -0.72 -20.50
N ILE A 188 -10.28 -0.23 -19.48
CA ILE A 188 -9.10 -0.93 -18.93
C ILE A 188 -9.52 -2.28 -18.33
N LEU A 189 -10.57 -2.31 -17.52
CA LEU A 189 -11.05 -3.54 -16.88
C LEU A 189 -11.47 -4.61 -17.90
N GLU A 190 -12.18 -4.21 -18.96
CA GLU A 190 -12.55 -5.12 -20.05
C GLU A 190 -11.33 -5.64 -20.81
N SER A 191 -10.34 -4.77 -21.07
CA SER A 191 -9.09 -5.19 -21.73
C SER A 191 -8.29 -6.18 -20.88
N VAL A 192 -8.29 -6.00 -19.55
CA VAL A 192 -7.67 -6.95 -18.63
C VAL A 192 -8.41 -8.29 -18.65
N LYS A 193 -9.75 -8.29 -18.56
CA LYS A 193 -10.56 -9.53 -18.60
C LYS A 193 -10.43 -10.28 -19.91
N ALA A 194 -10.29 -9.57 -21.03
CA ALA A 194 -10.06 -10.19 -22.33
C ALA A 194 -8.69 -10.87 -22.43
N LEU A 195 -7.70 -10.38 -21.68
CA LEU A 195 -6.34 -10.92 -21.65
C LEU A 195 -6.15 -12.03 -20.62
N ASP A 196 -6.78 -11.90 -19.45
CA ASP A 196 -6.60 -12.77 -18.29
C ASP A 196 -7.95 -13.05 -17.64
N ALA A 197 -8.38 -14.31 -17.69
CA ALA A 197 -9.70 -14.74 -17.22
C ALA A 197 -9.80 -14.84 -15.69
N ARG A 198 -8.70 -14.67 -14.95
CA ARG A 198 -8.71 -14.73 -13.50
C ARG A 198 -9.50 -13.56 -12.90
N PRO A 199 -10.10 -13.73 -11.72
CA PRO A 199 -10.66 -12.63 -10.95
C PRO A 199 -9.62 -11.54 -10.65
N PHE A 200 -10.07 -10.28 -10.52
CA PHE A 200 -9.14 -9.16 -10.33
C PHE A 200 -8.33 -9.24 -9.03
N TYR A 201 -8.82 -9.90 -7.98
CA TYR A 201 -8.03 -10.12 -6.77
C TYR A 201 -6.82 -11.06 -7.00
N GLU A 202 -6.94 -12.06 -7.86
CA GLU A 202 -5.82 -12.92 -8.24
C GLU A 202 -4.83 -12.18 -9.15
N ILE A 203 -5.36 -11.34 -10.06
CA ILE A 203 -4.53 -10.49 -10.92
C ILE A 203 -3.75 -9.48 -10.08
N SER A 204 -4.37 -8.89 -9.06
CA SER A 204 -3.73 -7.98 -8.11
C SER A 204 -2.57 -8.66 -7.37
N GLU A 205 -2.78 -9.89 -6.88
CA GLU A 205 -1.72 -10.68 -6.27
C GLU A 205 -0.62 -11.03 -7.28
N ALA A 206 -0.97 -11.49 -8.48
CA ALA A 206 -0.01 -11.83 -9.51
C ALA A 206 0.86 -10.64 -9.90
N ALA A 207 0.28 -9.44 -9.99
CA ALA A 207 1.01 -8.20 -10.23
C ALA A 207 2.01 -7.89 -9.10
N TYR A 208 1.59 -8.07 -7.84
CA TYR A 208 2.47 -7.92 -6.69
C TYR A 208 3.63 -8.95 -6.72
N LEU A 209 3.34 -10.23 -6.93
CA LEU A 209 4.33 -11.30 -6.96
C LEU A 209 5.35 -11.11 -8.10
N GLU A 210 4.89 -10.68 -9.28
CA GLU A 210 5.77 -10.36 -10.41
C GLU A 210 6.74 -9.20 -10.06
N ASN A 211 6.27 -8.20 -9.32
CA ASN A 211 7.11 -7.10 -8.84
C ASN A 211 8.02 -7.50 -7.67
N VAL A 212 7.62 -8.44 -6.82
CA VAL A 212 8.50 -9.01 -5.79
C VAL A 212 9.63 -9.79 -6.45
N ALA A 213 9.31 -10.64 -7.42
CA ALA A 213 10.30 -11.42 -8.16
C ALA A 213 11.28 -10.51 -8.92
N SER A 214 10.77 -9.46 -9.60
CA SER A 214 11.64 -8.51 -10.29
C SER A 214 12.57 -7.75 -9.34
N ARG A 215 12.08 -7.32 -8.17
CA ARG A 215 12.90 -6.66 -7.13
C ARG A 215 13.93 -7.58 -6.50
N LYS A 216 13.64 -8.87 -6.38
CA LYS A 216 14.61 -9.89 -5.92
C LYS A 216 15.72 -10.11 -6.94
N ASN A 217 15.45 -9.91 -8.23
CA ASN A 217 16.47 -10.09 -9.28
C ASN A 217 17.17 -8.77 -9.67
N MET A 218 16.80 -7.64 -9.05
CA MET A 218 17.36 -6.34 -9.38
C MET A 218 18.75 -6.18 -8.75
N ILE A 219 19.76 -5.90 -9.58
CA ILE A 219 21.10 -5.50 -9.14
C ILE A 219 20.99 -4.24 -8.28
N ARG A 220 21.59 -4.25 -7.09
CA ARG A 220 21.58 -3.11 -6.16
C ARG A 220 23.00 -2.65 -5.82
N TYR A 221 23.10 -1.43 -5.31
CA TYR A 221 24.31 -0.90 -4.71
C TYR A 221 24.16 -0.94 -3.19
N PHE A 222 25.05 -1.64 -2.49
CA PHE A 222 25.04 -1.76 -1.03
C PHE A 222 26.18 -0.95 -0.45
N CYS A 223 25.89 -0.07 0.50
CA CYS A 223 26.91 0.67 1.20
C CYS A 223 27.44 -0.15 2.37
N VAL A 224 28.74 -0.39 2.43
CA VAL A 224 29.38 -1.28 3.42
C VAL A 224 30.51 -0.56 4.16
N GLY A 225 30.65 -0.81 5.47
CA GLY A 225 31.70 -0.19 6.29
C GLY A 225 33.02 -0.93 6.18
N THR A 226 34.13 -0.23 6.00
CA THR A 226 35.44 -0.85 5.74
C THR A 226 36.18 -1.37 6.98
N MET A 227 35.64 -1.15 8.18
CA MET A 227 36.33 -1.36 9.47
C MET A 227 35.72 -2.54 10.25
N PHE A 228 36.58 -3.29 10.94
CA PHE A 228 36.20 -4.41 11.81
C PHE A 228 36.60 -4.11 13.27
N ASN A 229 35.62 -3.91 14.16
CA ASN A 229 35.82 -3.52 15.57
C ASN A 229 36.68 -2.23 15.77
N ASP A 230 36.98 -1.86 17.02
CA ASP A 230 37.83 -0.69 17.37
C ASP A 230 39.29 -0.81 16.87
N THR A 231 39.64 -1.96 16.31
CA THR A 231 40.89 -2.21 15.60
C THR A 231 40.80 -1.61 14.20
N ARG A 232 41.81 -0.85 13.79
CA ARG A 232 41.88 -0.20 12.47
C ARG A 232 42.11 -1.18 11.31
N ASP A 233 41.51 -2.36 11.38
CA ASP A 233 41.65 -3.40 10.36
C ASP A 233 40.69 -3.07 9.20
N GLU A 234 41.29 -2.54 8.14
CA GLU A 234 40.60 -2.17 6.91
C GLU A 234 40.40 -3.42 6.03
N GLN A 235 39.18 -3.94 5.98
CA GLN A 235 38.81 -5.06 5.10
C GLN A 235 38.86 -4.68 3.62
N LEU A 236 38.93 -3.38 3.29
CA LEU A 236 38.99 -2.89 1.91
C LEU A 236 40.15 -3.51 1.13
N GLY A 237 41.33 -3.63 1.74
CA GLY A 237 42.48 -4.27 1.10
C GLY A 237 42.25 -5.74 0.78
N GLN A 238 41.68 -6.50 1.72
CA GLN A 238 41.33 -7.90 1.53
C GLN A 238 40.24 -8.06 0.46
N PHE A 239 39.24 -7.18 0.45
CA PHE A 239 38.18 -7.20 -0.56
C PHE A 239 38.75 -6.97 -1.97
N ILE A 240 39.65 -6.00 -2.13
CA ILE A 240 40.31 -5.74 -3.42
C ILE A 240 41.16 -6.94 -3.86
N ALA A 241 41.87 -7.58 -2.93
CA ALA A 241 42.78 -8.69 -3.24
C ALA A 241 42.06 -10.02 -3.49
N GLU A 242 41.00 -10.30 -2.72
CA GLU A 242 40.38 -11.64 -2.64
C GLU A 242 38.90 -11.66 -3.01
N SER A 243 38.28 -10.49 -3.26
CA SER A 243 36.83 -10.37 -3.48
C SER A 243 35.98 -10.94 -2.33
N LYS A 244 36.51 -10.90 -1.11
CA LYS A 244 35.83 -11.37 0.11
C LYS A 244 35.42 -10.19 0.97
N TRP A 245 34.18 -10.21 1.41
CA TRP A 245 33.63 -9.25 2.37
C TRP A 245 32.93 -10.00 3.49
N MET A 246 33.35 -9.76 4.73
CA MET A 246 32.83 -10.38 5.94
C MET A 246 32.03 -9.38 6.77
N ASN A 247 30.96 -9.86 7.40
CA ASN A 247 30.19 -9.12 8.40
C ASN A 247 30.81 -9.33 9.79
N GLY A 248 30.95 -8.25 10.58
CA GLY A 248 31.43 -8.31 11.96
C GLY A 248 30.40 -8.78 13.00
N TYR A 249 29.11 -8.83 12.63
CA TYR A 249 28.01 -9.16 13.55
C TYR A 249 27.58 -10.64 13.53
N GLY A 250 28.25 -11.50 12.75
CA GLY A 250 28.04 -12.96 12.78
C GLY A 250 26.59 -13.41 12.58
N GLU A 251 26.23 -14.58 13.13
CA GLU A 251 24.84 -15.06 13.25
C GLU A 251 24.07 -14.38 14.39
N GLU A 252 24.75 -13.52 15.17
CA GLU A 252 24.19 -12.83 16.34
C GLU A 252 23.27 -11.66 15.96
N ASP A 253 23.33 -11.21 14.70
CA ASP A 253 22.39 -10.28 14.06
C ASP A 253 21.67 -10.99 12.88
N PRO A 254 20.52 -11.64 13.12
CA PRO A 254 19.76 -12.36 12.10
C PRO A 254 19.33 -11.48 10.93
N ASP A 255 19.04 -10.20 11.18
CA ASP A 255 18.58 -9.26 10.16
C ASP A 255 19.72 -8.91 9.18
N ALA A 256 20.93 -8.67 9.70
CA ALA A 256 22.11 -8.44 8.87
C ALA A 256 22.51 -9.70 8.07
N PHE A 257 22.38 -10.88 8.68
CA PHE A 257 22.69 -12.14 8.03
C PHE A 257 21.71 -12.48 6.90
N ASP A 258 20.41 -12.31 7.13
CA ASP A 258 19.39 -12.52 6.11
C ASP A 258 19.47 -11.49 4.99
N LEU A 259 19.86 -10.25 5.28
CA LEU A 259 20.13 -9.24 4.26
C LEU A 259 21.21 -9.73 3.28
N VAL A 260 22.36 -10.19 3.80
CA VAL A 260 23.50 -10.64 2.98
C VAL A 260 23.15 -11.85 2.12
N LYS A 261 22.42 -12.84 2.67
CA LYS A 261 21.97 -14.03 1.93
C LYS A 261 21.05 -13.71 0.75
N ASN A 262 20.31 -12.62 0.85
CA ASN A 262 19.34 -12.20 -0.16
C ASN A 262 19.89 -11.14 -1.13
N ILE A 263 21.19 -10.83 -1.09
CA ILE A 263 21.84 -9.94 -2.07
C ILE A 263 21.88 -10.63 -3.44
N PRO A 264 21.27 -10.04 -4.49
CA PRO A 264 21.28 -10.65 -5.81
C PRO A 264 22.69 -10.69 -6.39
N VAL A 265 23.08 -11.82 -6.99
CA VAL A 265 24.37 -11.98 -7.65
C VAL A 265 24.54 -10.89 -8.73
N GLY A 266 25.70 -10.23 -8.73
CA GLY A 266 25.99 -9.09 -9.60
C GLY A 266 25.70 -7.71 -8.97
N SER A 267 25.12 -7.66 -7.78
CA SER A 267 25.04 -6.43 -6.98
C SER A 267 26.41 -5.85 -6.66
N LYS A 268 26.49 -4.54 -6.54
CA LYS A 268 27.73 -3.78 -6.33
C LYS A 268 27.85 -3.34 -4.87
N LEU A 269 29.07 -3.34 -4.34
CA LEU A 269 29.37 -2.83 -3.01
C LEU A 269 30.02 -1.45 -3.15
N ALA A 270 29.50 -0.46 -2.42
CA ALA A 270 30.10 0.85 -2.27
C ALA A 270 30.74 0.93 -0.87
N ALA A 271 32.07 0.97 -0.83
CA ALA A 271 32.81 1.07 0.41
C ALA A 271 32.67 2.47 1.03
N LYS A 272 32.14 2.54 2.25
CA LYS A 272 32.07 3.77 3.04
C LYS A 272 33.28 3.86 3.96
N VAL A 273 34.19 4.75 3.62
CA VAL A 273 35.28 5.19 4.49
C VAL A 273 34.83 6.42 5.28
N THR A 274 34.77 6.28 6.61
CA THR A 274 34.57 7.44 7.49
C THR A 274 35.92 8.12 7.67
N PHE A 275 36.18 9.15 6.88
CA PHE A 275 37.34 10.02 7.06
C PHE A 275 36.92 11.20 7.94
N ASN A 276 37.73 11.54 8.96
CA ASN A 276 37.48 12.67 9.85
C ASN A 276 38.57 13.73 9.60
N PRO A 277 38.37 14.70 8.68
CA PRO A 277 39.43 15.63 8.33
C PRO A 277 39.26 16.97 9.05
N GLY A 278 40.26 17.31 9.85
CA GLY A 278 40.60 18.70 10.13
C GLY A 278 41.15 19.46 8.92
N ASN A 279 40.81 19.09 7.67
CA ASN A 279 40.97 19.89 6.44
C ASN A 279 40.49 19.10 5.18
N GLY A 280 39.41 19.58 4.53
CA GLY A 280 39.21 19.51 3.07
C GLY A 280 38.59 18.25 2.42
N THR A 281 37.35 18.44 1.91
CA THR A 281 36.64 17.75 0.79
C THR A 281 36.28 16.25 0.85
N PHE A 282 35.03 15.94 0.46
CA PHE A 282 34.44 14.59 0.39
C PHE A 282 34.80 13.88 -0.92
N GLY A 283 35.18 12.59 -0.85
CA GLY A 283 35.30 11.71 -2.01
C GLY A 283 34.60 10.37 -1.75
N VAL A 284 33.73 9.95 -2.66
CA VAL A 284 33.15 8.59 -2.71
C VAL A 284 33.96 7.80 -3.73
N GLY A 285 34.73 6.81 -3.29
CA GLY A 285 35.39 5.86 -4.18
C GLY A 285 34.42 4.75 -4.56
N ILE A 286 33.98 4.73 -5.81
CA ILE A 286 33.28 3.58 -6.40
C ILE A 286 34.37 2.69 -6.99
N THR A 287 34.53 1.49 -6.45
CA THR A 287 35.39 0.45 -7.05
C THR A 287 34.48 -0.59 -7.69
N ASP A 288 34.65 -0.82 -8.99
CA ASP A 288 33.84 -1.74 -9.80
C ASP A 288 34.12 -3.23 -9.54
#